data_AF-A0A7Z7BWG8-F1
#
_entry.id   AF-A0A7Z7BWG8-F1
#
_cell.length_a   1.000
_cell.length_b   1.000
_cell.length_c   1.000
_cell.angle_alpha   90.00
_cell.angle_beta   90.00
_cell.angle_gamma   90.00
#
_symmetry.space_group_name_H-M   'P 1'
#
loop_
_entity.id
_entity.type
_entity.pdbx_description
1 polymer ?
#
loop_
_entity_poly.entity_id
_entity_poly.type
_entity_poly.pdbx_seq_one_letter_code
_entity_poly.pdbx_strand_id
1 'polypeptide(L)'
;MSASWHPVANAQPSEWLLRQGTLGTPYGVIRRFTFGDPNRPEVWFRVVTWAPTSEGRELIGWCRTLEAAAAAAWDHRCAAESWRHHMAARRTDVATMAAQRPSAAELVRFYRAALRRADSTPSSSVRRSTPSSSARPAPASGGVSAPRARMSATTLAG
;
A
#
# COMPACT_ATOMS: atom_id res chain seq x y z
N MET A 1 -21.54 2.41 42.16
CA MET A 1 -20.11 2.76 42.07
C MET A 1 -19.33 1.47 41.92
N SER A 2 -18.78 1.21 40.73
CA SER A 2 -18.01 -0.01 40.46
C SER A 2 -16.63 0.12 41.09
N ALA A 3 -16.14 -0.94 41.75
CA ALA A 3 -14.81 -0.92 42.38
C ALA A 3 -13.70 -0.63 41.35
N SER A 4 -12.57 -0.06 41.78
CA SER A 4 -11.45 0.30 40.90
C SER A 4 -10.82 -0.90 40.17
N TRP A 5 -11.03 -2.12 40.67
CA TRP A 5 -10.63 -3.36 40.01
C TRP A 5 -11.62 -3.83 38.93
N HIS A 6 -12.82 -3.25 38.88
CA HIS A 6 -13.88 -3.70 37.98
C HIS A 6 -13.48 -3.50 36.50
N PRO A 7 -13.64 -4.49 35.61
CA PRO A 7 -13.13 -4.44 34.23
C PRO A 7 -13.57 -3.21 33.42
N VAL A 8 -14.80 -2.74 33.65
CA VAL A 8 -15.35 -1.50 33.05
C VAL A 8 -14.61 -0.24 33.50
N ALA A 9 -14.09 -0.19 34.73
CA ALA A 9 -13.32 0.96 35.23
C ALA A 9 -11.93 1.08 34.58
N ASN A 10 -11.42 -0.02 34.00
CA ASN A 10 -10.15 -0.05 33.26
C ASN A 10 -10.33 0.06 31.73
N ALA A 11 -11.58 0.13 31.26
CA ALA A 11 -11.87 0.26 29.84
C ALA A 11 -11.58 1.69 29.36
N GLN A 12 -10.46 1.90 28.66
CA GLN A 12 -10.17 3.17 28.01
C GLN A 12 -10.68 3.20 26.56
N PRO A 13 -11.45 4.23 26.16
CA PRO A 13 -11.92 4.39 24.79
C PRO A 13 -10.77 4.89 23.91
N SER A 14 -9.89 3.99 23.52
CA SER A 14 -8.79 4.30 22.62
C SER A 14 -8.81 3.34 21.43
N GLU A 15 -9.87 3.49 20.64
CA GLU A 15 -10.04 2.85 19.34
C GLU A 15 -9.84 3.89 18.24
N TRP A 16 -8.91 3.61 17.31
CA TRP A 16 -8.71 4.41 16.11
C TRP A 16 -9.15 3.60 14.90
N LEU A 17 -9.98 4.23 14.06
CA LEU A 17 -10.41 3.70 12.79
C LEU A 17 -9.60 4.35 11.67
N LEU A 18 -8.79 3.56 10.97
CA LEU A 18 -7.93 4.07 9.91
C LEU A 18 -8.66 4.10 8.56
N ARG A 19 -8.62 5.25 7.89
CA ARG A 19 -9.26 5.52 6.59
C ARG A 19 -8.27 6.20 5.64
N GLN A 20 -8.46 6.02 4.34
CA GLN A 20 -7.73 6.79 3.34
C GLN A 20 -8.49 8.11 3.10
N GLY A 21 -8.05 9.20 3.73
CA GLY A 21 -8.78 10.47 3.72
C GLY A 21 -10.09 10.42 4.52
N THR A 22 -10.79 11.54 4.59
CA THR A 22 -11.97 11.73 5.46
C THR A 22 -13.16 10.86 5.05
N LEU A 23 -13.32 10.58 3.75
CA LEU A 23 -14.44 9.81 3.19
C LEU A 23 -14.05 8.37 2.79
N GLY A 24 -12.80 7.98 2.99
CA GLY A 24 -12.33 6.67 2.55
C GLY A 24 -12.94 5.51 3.33
N THR A 25 -13.09 4.37 2.65
CA THR A 25 -13.41 3.09 3.28
C THR A 25 -12.34 2.78 4.34
N PRO A 26 -12.75 2.41 5.56
CA PRO A 26 -11.77 2.05 6.57
C PRO A 26 -11.00 0.80 6.16
N TYR A 27 -9.74 0.73 6.59
CA TYR A 27 -8.86 -0.39 6.27
C TYR A 27 -8.24 -1.07 7.48
N GLY A 28 -8.29 -0.42 8.66
CA GLY A 28 -7.75 -1.00 9.89
C GLY A 28 -8.38 -0.39 11.12
N VAL A 29 -8.31 -1.14 12.22
CA VAL A 29 -8.71 -0.69 13.55
C VAL A 29 -7.53 -0.91 14.50
N ILE A 30 -7.20 0.12 15.27
CA ILE A 30 -6.17 0.06 16.31
C ILE A 30 -6.83 0.22 17.66
N ARG A 31 -6.49 -0.64 18.60
CA ARG A 31 -6.91 -0.52 20.01
C ARG A 31 -5.70 -0.42 20.90
N ARG A 32 -5.68 0.55 21.81
CA ARG A 32 -4.64 0.66 22.83
C ARG A 32 -5.02 -0.12 24.07
N PHE A 33 -4.01 -0.80 24.62
CA PHE A 33 -4.05 -1.55 25.85
C PHE A 33 -2.95 -1.05 26.76
N THR A 34 -3.26 -0.91 28.04
CA THR A 34 -2.30 -0.56 29.08
C THR A 34 -2.26 -1.70 30.07
N PHE A 35 -1.08 -2.29 30.27
CA PHE A 35 -0.84 -3.37 31.22
C PHE A 35 0.18 -2.93 32.27
N GLY A 36 0.30 -3.69 33.36
CA GLY A 36 1.37 -3.48 34.35
C GLY A 36 1.07 -2.45 35.44
N ASP A 37 2.13 -1.98 36.09
CA ASP A 37 2.09 -1.06 37.22
C ASP A 37 1.52 0.31 36.81
N PRO A 38 0.55 0.89 37.55
CA PRO A 38 0.02 2.23 37.29
C PRO A 38 1.08 3.33 37.19
N ASN A 39 2.21 3.21 37.88
CA ASN A 39 3.32 4.16 37.87
C ASN A 39 4.27 3.96 36.68
N ARG A 40 4.22 2.79 36.03
CA ARG A 40 4.99 2.45 34.82
C ARG A 40 4.14 1.61 33.86
N PRO A 41 3.09 2.21 33.27
CA PRO A 41 2.17 1.46 32.43
C PRO A 41 2.87 1.00 31.15
N GLU A 42 2.71 -0.28 30.83
CA GLU A 42 3.18 -0.85 29.60
C GLU A 42 2.11 -0.70 28.50
N VAL A 43 2.39 0.13 27.50
CA VAL A 43 1.43 0.46 26.43
C VAL A 43 1.62 -0.44 25.21
N TRP A 44 0.55 -1.09 24.78
CA TRP A 44 0.51 -1.93 23.61
C TRP A 44 -0.63 -1.52 22.68
N PHE A 45 -0.43 -1.69 21.39
CA PHE A 45 -1.42 -1.38 20.36
C PHE A 45 -1.74 -2.66 19.59
N ARG A 46 -3.00 -3.11 19.67
CA ARG A 46 -3.51 -4.23 18.87
C ARG A 46 -4.01 -3.69 17.55
N VAL A 47 -3.50 -4.25 16.46
CA VAL A 47 -3.86 -3.86 15.09
C VAL A 47 -4.66 -4.98 14.45
N VAL A 48 -5.87 -4.66 14.00
CA VAL A 48 -6.73 -5.62 13.30
C VAL A 48 -7.20 -5.04 11.97
N THR A 49 -7.55 -5.93 11.03
CA THR A 49 -8.21 -5.52 9.79
C THR A 49 -9.55 -4.86 10.11
N TRP A 50 -10.01 -4.00 9.20
CA TRP A 50 -11.37 -3.50 9.29
C TRP A 50 -12.37 -4.50 8.71
N ALA A 51 -13.47 -4.69 9.44
CA ALA A 51 -14.71 -5.31 8.97
C ALA A 51 -15.90 -4.65 9.70
N PRO A 52 -17.11 -4.67 9.10
CA PRO A 52 -18.32 -4.12 9.72
C PRO A 52 -18.61 -4.74 11.08
N THR A 53 -18.47 -6.06 11.19
CA THR A 53 -18.59 -6.82 12.44
C THR A 53 -17.20 -7.17 12.99
N SER A 54 -17.09 -7.39 14.30
CA SER A 54 -15.84 -7.77 14.94
C SER A 54 -15.35 -9.16 14.51
N GLU A 55 -16.25 -10.08 14.17
CA GLU A 55 -15.93 -11.45 13.75
C GLU A 55 -15.14 -11.49 12.45
N GLY A 56 -15.40 -10.55 11.53
CA GLY A 56 -14.66 -10.44 10.27
C GLY A 56 -13.28 -9.78 10.40
N ARG A 57 -12.87 -9.36 11.61
CA ARG A 57 -11.60 -8.68 11.83
C ARG A 57 -10.51 -9.69 12.14
N GLU A 58 -9.43 -9.65 11.39
CA GLU A 58 -8.25 -10.49 11.58
C GLU A 58 -7.15 -9.71 12.29
N LEU A 59 -6.41 -10.38 13.18
CA LEU A 59 -5.24 -9.79 13.84
C LEU A 59 -4.10 -9.62 12.83
N ILE A 60 -3.62 -8.39 12.69
CA ILE A 60 -2.38 -8.08 11.95
C ILE A 60 -1.18 -8.24 12.87
N GLY A 61 -1.27 -7.70 14.11
CA GLY A 61 -0.21 -7.84 15.10
C GLY A 61 -0.36 -6.89 16.29
N TRP A 62 0.68 -6.89 17.13
CA TRP A 62 0.82 -6.01 18.28
C TRP A 62 2.04 -5.10 18.10
N CYS A 63 1.90 -3.83 18.48
CA CYS A 63 2.94 -2.82 18.35
C CYS A 63 3.12 -2.05 19.67
N ARG A 64 4.30 -1.46 19.85
CA ARG A 64 4.64 -0.66 21.04
C ARG A 64 4.25 0.82 20.90
N THR A 65 4.04 1.29 19.66
CA THR A 65 3.66 2.67 19.36
C THR A 65 2.47 2.71 18.39
N LEU A 66 1.75 3.83 18.40
CA LEU A 66 0.61 4.04 17.51
C LEU A 66 1.07 4.15 16.04
N GLU A 67 2.23 4.76 15.80
CA GLU A 67 2.82 4.93 14.48
C GLU A 67 3.17 3.58 13.84
N ALA A 68 3.80 2.68 14.62
CA ALA A 68 4.11 1.33 14.16
C ALA A 68 2.82 0.54 13.88
N ALA A 69 1.79 0.74 14.69
CA ALA A 69 0.48 0.13 14.48
C ALA A 69 -0.20 0.65 13.20
N ALA A 70 -0.16 1.96 12.95
CA ALA A 70 -0.70 2.57 11.74
C ALA A 70 0.05 2.12 10.48
N ALA A 71 1.38 2.05 10.55
CA ALA A 71 2.21 1.51 9.47
C ALA A 71 1.87 0.05 9.17
N ALA A 72 1.69 -0.79 10.20
CA ALA A 72 1.30 -2.20 9.99
C ALA A 72 -0.08 -2.35 9.32
N ALA A 73 -1.05 -1.51 9.69
CA ALA A 73 -2.36 -1.49 9.04
C ALA A 73 -2.28 -1.02 7.58
N TRP A 74 -1.43 -0.02 7.29
CA TRP A 74 -1.20 0.45 5.94
C TRP A 74 -0.50 -0.62 5.07
N ASP A 75 0.55 -1.25 5.60
CA ASP A 75 1.24 -2.36 4.94
C ASP A 75 0.28 -3.49 4.60
N HIS A 76 -0.66 -3.81 5.50
CA HIS A 76 -1.71 -4.79 5.24
C HIS A 76 -2.59 -4.38 4.05
N ARG A 77 -3.03 -3.12 4.00
CA ARG A 77 -3.83 -2.60 2.88
C ARG A 77 -3.08 -2.76 1.55
N CYS A 78 -1.82 -2.34 1.51
CA CYS A 78 -0.97 -2.49 0.33
C CYS A 78 -0.78 -3.96 -0.06
N ALA A 79 -0.47 -4.83 0.91
CA ALA A 79 -0.31 -6.27 0.70
C ALA A 79 -1.57 -6.92 0.13
N ALA A 80 -2.74 -6.57 0.68
CA ALA A 80 -4.03 -7.10 0.23
C ALA A 80 -4.37 -6.64 -1.19
N GLU A 81 -4.04 -5.40 -1.57
CA GLU A 81 -4.19 -4.89 -2.94
C GLU A 81 -3.24 -5.61 -3.90
N SER A 82 -1.95 -5.71 -3.56
CA SER A 82 -0.97 -6.44 -4.37
C SER A 82 -1.35 -7.89 -4.59
N TRP A 83 -1.85 -8.57 -3.54
CA TRP A 83 -2.34 -9.95 -3.65
C TRP A 83 -3.58 -10.06 -4.55
N ARG A 84 -4.55 -9.15 -4.41
CA ARG A 84 -5.74 -9.11 -5.29
C ARG A 84 -5.36 -8.94 -6.76
N HIS A 85 -4.45 -8.03 -7.06
CA HIS A 85 -3.95 -7.84 -8.43
C HIS A 85 -3.21 -9.07 -8.94
N HIS A 86 -2.36 -9.71 -8.12
CA HIS A 86 -1.65 -10.93 -8.49
C HIS A 86 -2.61 -12.08 -8.84
N MET A 87 -3.67 -12.27 -8.05
CA MET A 87 -4.67 -13.29 -8.30
C MET A 87 -5.56 -12.96 -9.51
N ALA A 88 -5.93 -11.69 -9.68
CA ALA A 88 -6.70 -11.22 -10.84
C ALA A 88 -5.92 -11.40 -12.15
N ALA A 89 -4.60 -11.15 -12.15
CA ALA A 89 -3.73 -11.40 -13.30
C ALA A 89 -3.71 -12.89 -13.70
N ARG A 90 -3.93 -13.80 -12.74
CA ARG A 90 -4.08 -15.25 -12.96
C ARG A 90 -5.50 -15.66 -13.34
N ARG A 91 -6.43 -14.70 -13.43
CA ARG A 91 -7.86 -14.91 -13.69
C ARG A 91 -8.49 -15.91 -12.71
N THR A 92 -8.00 -15.94 -11.47
CA THR A 92 -8.63 -16.73 -10.41
C THR A 92 -10.00 -16.14 -10.07
N ASP A 93 -11.00 -16.99 -9.90
CA ASP A 93 -12.33 -16.56 -9.50
C ASP A 93 -12.35 -16.10 -8.02
N VAL A 94 -13.40 -15.36 -7.64
CA VAL A 94 -13.51 -14.73 -6.33
C VAL A 94 -13.58 -15.75 -5.18
N ALA A 95 -14.22 -16.90 -5.38
CA ALA A 95 -14.36 -17.92 -4.33
C ALA A 95 -12.99 -18.56 -4.05
N THR A 96 -12.26 -18.91 -5.10
CA THR A 96 -10.90 -19.43 -4.99
C THR A 96 -9.94 -18.40 -4.39
N MET A 97 -10.07 -17.11 -4.76
CA MET A 97 -9.30 -16.03 -4.12
C MET A 97 -9.54 -16.02 -2.61
N ALA A 98 -10.80 -16.00 -2.16
CA ALA A 98 -11.13 -15.97 -0.73
C ALA A 98 -10.56 -17.18 0.02
N ALA A 99 -10.66 -18.38 -0.54
CA ALA A 99 -10.15 -19.62 0.07
C ALA A 99 -8.62 -19.66 0.17
N GLN A 100 -7.90 -19.01 -0.76
CA GLN A 100 -6.45 -19.00 -0.81
C GLN A 100 -5.81 -17.77 -0.13
N ARG A 101 -6.62 -16.88 0.46
CA ARG A 101 -6.09 -15.67 1.09
C ARG A 101 -5.29 -16.07 2.34
N PRO A 102 -3.99 -15.71 2.42
CA PRO A 102 -3.23 -15.87 3.65
C PRO A 102 -3.82 -15.01 4.76
N SER A 103 -3.49 -15.31 6.01
CA SER A 103 -3.90 -14.47 7.13
C SER A 103 -3.35 -13.04 6.98
N ALA A 104 -4.04 -12.06 7.58
CA ALA A 104 -3.60 -10.68 7.56
C ALA A 104 -2.13 -10.49 8.02
N ALA A 105 -1.71 -11.21 9.07
CA ALA A 105 -0.34 -11.18 9.57
C ALA A 105 0.68 -11.75 8.57
N GLU A 106 0.34 -12.84 7.88
CA GLU A 106 1.21 -13.45 6.86
C GLU A 106 1.35 -12.56 5.62
N LEU A 107 0.24 -11.96 5.16
CA LEU A 107 0.26 -11.01 4.05
C LEU A 107 1.25 -9.87 4.32
N VAL A 108 1.18 -9.26 5.51
CA VAL A 108 2.12 -8.20 5.93
C VAL A 108 3.55 -8.71 5.97
N ARG A 109 3.77 -9.91 6.53
CA ARG A 109 5.11 -10.51 6.61
C ARG A 109 5.73 -10.70 5.21
N PHE A 110 4.98 -11.28 4.28
CA PHE A 110 5.44 -11.52 2.91
C PHE A 110 5.67 -10.21 2.16
N TYR A 111 4.77 -9.25 2.31
CA TYR A 111 4.90 -7.92 1.71
C TYR A 111 6.17 -7.21 2.18
N ARG A 112 6.40 -7.13 3.49
CA ARG A 112 7.62 -6.51 4.04
C ARG A 112 8.89 -7.25 3.59
N ALA A 113 8.84 -8.58 3.46
CA ALA A 113 9.95 -9.35 2.92
C ALA A 113 10.19 -9.10 1.42
N ALA A 114 9.15 -8.78 0.65
CA ALA A 114 9.30 -8.37 -0.75
C ALA A 114 9.92 -6.97 -0.87
N LEU A 115 9.48 -6.00 -0.06
CA LEU A 115 10.06 -4.66 -0.03
C LEU A 115 11.55 -4.68 0.30
N ARG A 116 11.94 -5.40 1.36
CA ARG A 116 13.37 -5.56 1.71
C ARG A 116 14.22 -6.14 0.58
N ARG A 117 13.65 -7.07 -0.20
CA ARG A 117 14.35 -7.66 -1.37
C ARG A 117 14.52 -6.64 -2.50
N ALA A 118 13.49 -5.84 -2.77
CA ALA A 118 13.57 -4.76 -3.76
C ALA A 118 14.64 -3.73 -3.39
N ASP A 119 14.69 -3.31 -2.12
CA ASP A 119 15.69 -2.36 -1.63
C ASP A 119 17.12 -2.92 -1.68
N SER A 120 17.27 -4.23 -1.46
CA SER A 120 18.57 -4.91 -1.49
C SER A 120 19.09 -5.22 -2.90
N THR A 121 18.29 -5.01 -3.95
CA THR A 121 18.73 -5.26 -5.33
C THR A 121 19.51 -4.03 -5.81
N PRO A 122 20.86 -4.09 -5.90
CA PRO A 122 21.61 -2.96 -6.44
C PRO A 122 21.13 -2.69 -7.86
N SER A 123 20.82 -1.43 -8.15
CA SER A 123 20.44 -0.95 -9.48
C SER A 123 21.57 -1.22 -10.48
N SER A 124 21.62 -2.42 -11.04
CA SER A 124 22.54 -2.81 -12.10
C SER A 124 21.95 -2.33 -13.44
N SER A 125 21.76 -1.03 -13.59
CA SER A 125 21.38 -0.42 -14.86
C SER A 125 21.95 1.00 -15.00
N VAL A 126 23.27 1.14 -14.84
CA VAL A 126 24.04 2.24 -15.45
C VAL A 126 25.28 1.66 -16.14
N ARG A 127 25.08 0.98 -17.26
CA ARG A 127 26.04 1.00 -18.38
C ARG A 127 25.23 1.25 -19.65
N ARG A 128 24.88 2.52 -19.86
CA ARG A 128 24.54 3.01 -21.19
C ARG A 128 25.85 3.01 -21.97
N SER A 129 26.11 1.93 -22.69
CA SER A 129 27.16 1.86 -23.69
C SER A 129 26.92 3.00 -24.69
N THR A 130 27.80 4.00 -24.66
CA THR A 130 27.92 4.97 -25.74
C THR A 130 28.40 4.20 -26.98
N PRO A 131 27.69 4.24 -28.13
CA PRO A 131 28.33 3.84 -29.37
C PRO A 131 29.37 4.91 -29.72
N SER A 132 30.64 4.57 -29.50
CA SER A 132 31.76 5.24 -30.12
C SER A 132 31.68 4.97 -31.63
N SER A 133 31.38 6.01 -32.42
CA SER A 133 31.53 5.96 -33.87
C SER A 133 32.16 7.27 -34.33
N SER A 134 33.48 7.24 -34.42
CA SER A 134 34.30 8.30 -35.01
C SER A 134 34.49 8.03 -36.51
N ALA A 135 34.19 9.03 -37.33
CA ALA A 135 34.68 9.31 -38.71
C ALA A 135 34.22 8.37 -39.85
N ARG A 136 33.88 8.77 -41.09
CA ARG A 136 33.68 9.99 -41.95
C ARG A 136 33.33 9.39 -43.36
N PRO A 137 33.14 10.10 -44.51
CA PRO A 137 32.77 11.48 -44.85
C PRO A 137 31.51 11.59 -45.76
N ALA A 138 31.12 12.83 -46.10
CA ALA A 138 30.05 13.20 -47.05
C ALA A 138 30.37 12.88 -48.53
N PRO A 139 29.35 12.84 -49.41
CA PRO A 139 29.28 13.91 -50.42
C PRO A 139 27.87 14.42 -50.81
N ALA A 140 27.83 15.74 -51.07
CA ALA A 140 27.23 16.47 -52.20
C ALA A 140 25.79 16.20 -52.70
N SER A 141 24.92 17.18 -52.39
CA SER A 141 24.04 17.98 -53.30
C SER A 141 23.08 17.32 -54.30
N GLY A 142 21.80 17.74 -54.24
CA GLY A 142 20.93 17.89 -55.42
C GLY A 142 19.41 17.93 -55.18
N GLY A 143 18.76 19.02 -55.59
CA GLY A 143 17.34 19.04 -56.05
C GLY A 143 16.26 19.28 -54.98
N VAL A 144 15.78 20.51 -54.72
CA VAL A 144 14.76 21.30 -55.46
C VAL A 144 13.30 20.99 -55.09
N SER A 145 12.58 22.08 -54.78
CA SER A 145 11.13 22.33 -54.83
C SER A 145 10.22 22.02 -53.63
N ALA A 146 9.82 23.11 -52.96
CA ALA A 146 8.47 23.33 -52.41
C ALA A 146 7.46 23.58 -53.57
N PRO A 147 6.11 23.54 -53.41
CA PRO A 147 5.37 24.45 -52.52
C PRO A 147 4.04 23.95 -51.89
N ARG A 148 3.76 24.47 -50.69
CA ARG A 148 2.56 25.23 -50.25
C ARG A 148 1.16 24.93 -50.86
N ALA A 149 0.19 24.57 -50.01
CA ALA A 149 -1.21 25.06 -49.98
C ALA A 149 -1.88 24.61 -48.65
N ARG A 150 -2.35 25.46 -47.72
CA ARG A 150 -3.47 26.44 -47.64
C ARG A 150 -4.86 25.81 -47.35
N MET A 151 -5.51 26.37 -46.30
CA MET A 151 -6.96 26.56 -46.08
C MET A 151 -7.80 25.31 -45.73
N SER A 152 -8.87 25.35 -44.91
CA SER A 152 -9.56 26.40 -44.15
C SER A 152 -10.51 25.75 -43.12
N ALA A 153 -10.93 26.58 -42.16
CA ALA A 153 -12.09 26.58 -41.23
C ALA A 153 -13.25 25.59 -41.45
N THR A 154 -13.95 25.22 -40.35
CA THR A 154 -15.34 25.67 -40.05
C THR A 154 -15.86 25.12 -38.69
N THR A 155 -16.61 26.00 -38.02
CA THR A 155 -17.42 25.97 -36.78
C THR A 155 -18.52 24.88 -36.69
N LEU A 156 -18.93 24.52 -35.46
CA LEU A 156 -20.30 24.45 -34.87
C LEU A 156 -20.30 23.43 -33.72
N ALA A 157 -20.48 23.85 -32.45
CA ALA A 157 -21.75 24.11 -31.77
C ALA A 157 -22.62 22.84 -31.60
N GLY A 158 -22.73 22.41 -30.34
CA GLY A 158 -23.61 21.38 -29.81
C GLY A 158 -23.46 21.36 -28.30
#